data_AF-A0A5E4B502-F1
#
_entry.id   AF-A0A5E4B502-F1
#
_cell.length_a   1.000
_cell.length_b   1.000
_cell.length_c   1.000
_cell.angle_alpha   90.00
_cell.angle_beta   90.00
_cell.angle_gamma   90.00
#
_symmetry.space_group_name_H-M   'P 1'
#
loop_
_entity.id
_entity.type
_entity.pdbx_description
1 polymer ?
#
loop_
_entity_poly.entity_id
_entity_poly.type
_entity_poly.pdbx_seq_one_letter_code
_entity_poly.pdbx_strand_id
1 'polypeptide(L)'
;MEPRTEDEVGPLVEHIYELHNIGPSTISDTILEVGWPFSARDEFLLYIFHIQTLGPLRCQTSPDINPQDIKPAASPEDTPELSAFLRNSTIPHLVKKRDVPGVQLHRQSPTKILNCTNIECLQISCVVGRLEGGESGVLKVRSRLWAHTFLQRKNDPYALASMVSFEVKKMPYKDQPAKLPEGSIAIKTSVIWATPNVSFSVPLWVIILAILLGLLVLAILTLALWKCGFFDRARPPQDDMADREQLTSDKTPEA
;
A
#
# COMPACT_ATOMS: atom_id res chain seq x y z
N MET A 1 -1.02 17.90 7.51
CA MET A 1 0.06 18.85 7.20
C MET A 1 0.46 18.57 5.76
N GLU A 2 0.43 19.59 4.91
CA GLU A 2 0.78 19.44 3.50
C GLU A 2 2.31 19.30 3.36
N PRO A 3 2.81 18.36 2.55
CA PRO A 3 4.24 18.13 2.39
C PRO A 3 4.89 19.31 1.67
N ARG A 4 6.06 19.75 2.15
CA ARG A 4 6.82 20.86 1.54
C ARG A 4 8.03 20.40 0.75
N THR A 5 8.48 19.18 1.01
CA THR A 5 9.64 18.57 0.36
C THR A 5 9.25 17.22 -0.26
N GLU A 6 9.96 16.82 -1.31
CA GLU A 6 9.72 15.55 -2.01
C GLU A 6 9.71 14.33 -1.06
N ASP A 7 10.60 14.30 -0.07
CA ASP A 7 10.73 13.17 0.86
C ASP A 7 9.58 13.05 1.85
N GLU A 8 8.88 14.15 2.15
CA GLU A 8 7.68 14.15 3.00
C GLU A 8 6.46 13.56 2.30
N VAL A 9 6.44 13.53 0.97
CA VAL A 9 5.31 13.00 0.19
C VAL A 9 5.15 11.48 0.38
N GLY A 10 6.27 10.76 0.37
CA GLY A 10 6.30 9.32 0.56
C GLY A 10 7.45 8.61 -0.18
N PRO A 11 7.33 7.29 -0.40
CA PRO A 11 8.40 6.51 -1.02
C PRO A 11 8.57 6.84 -2.50
N LEU A 12 9.83 6.83 -2.95
CA LEU A 12 10.22 6.99 -4.36
C LEU A 12 9.72 5.81 -5.21
N VAL A 13 9.12 6.13 -6.35
CA VAL A 13 8.66 5.19 -7.36
C VAL A 13 9.16 5.67 -8.73
N GLU A 14 9.93 4.83 -9.40
CA GLU A 14 10.46 5.11 -10.73
C GLU A 14 9.84 4.16 -11.75
N HIS A 15 9.23 4.70 -12.80
CA HIS A 15 8.78 3.94 -13.95
C HIS A 15 9.70 4.24 -15.13
N ILE A 16 10.20 3.21 -15.80
CA ILE A 16 11.05 3.31 -16.98
C ILE A 16 10.32 2.63 -18.13
N TYR A 17 10.06 3.39 -19.19
CA TYR A 17 9.39 2.94 -20.41
C TYR A 17 10.40 2.96 -21.55
N GLU A 18 10.58 1.83 -22.21
CA GLU A 18 11.46 1.69 -23.36
C GLU A 18 10.64 1.36 -24.61
N LEU A 19 10.77 2.18 -25.65
CA LEU A 19 10.29 1.87 -26.99
C LEU A 19 11.48 1.40 -27.82
N HIS A 20 11.52 0.11 -28.14
CA HIS A 20 12.62 -0.53 -28.83
C HIS A 20 12.20 -1.03 -30.21
N ASN A 21 12.94 -0.64 -31.25
CA ASN A 21 12.70 -1.12 -32.61
C ASN A 21 13.40 -2.46 -32.83
N ILE A 22 12.70 -3.56 -32.58
CA ILE A 22 13.21 -4.93 -32.79
C ILE A 22 13.24 -5.28 -34.30
N GLY A 23 12.51 -4.53 -35.13
CA GLY A 23 12.41 -4.79 -36.56
C GLY A 23 13.67 -4.35 -37.33
N PRO A 24 13.89 -4.91 -38.53
CA PRO A 24 14.99 -4.47 -39.39
C PRO A 24 14.73 -3.10 -40.02
N SER A 25 13.46 -2.69 -40.12
CA SER A 25 13.04 -1.46 -40.79
C SER A 25 13.09 -0.26 -39.84
N THR A 26 13.60 0.87 -40.35
CA THR A 26 13.62 2.14 -39.62
C THR A 26 12.21 2.72 -39.49
N ILE A 27 11.89 3.29 -38.33
CA ILE A 27 10.69 4.11 -38.09
C ILE A 27 11.11 5.59 -37.96
N SER A 28 10.27 6.52 -38.41
CA SER A 28 10.63 7.96 -38.41
C SER A 28 9.86 8.77 -37.38
N ASP A 29 8.55 8.56 -37.28
CA ASP A 29 7.70 9.29 -36.33
C ASP A 29 6.82 8.28 -35.59
N THR A 30 6.90 8.28 -34.26
CA THR A 30 6.07 7.44 -33.39
C THR A 30 5.54 8.28 -32.24
N ILE A 31 4.28 8.06 -31.88
CA ILE A 31 3.69 8.67 -30.69
C ILE A 31 3.67 7.62 -29.60
N LEU A 32 4.22 7.96 -28.44
CA LEU A 32 4.18 7.17 -27.20
C LEU A 32 3.33 7.93 -26.18
N GLU A 33 2.22 7.33 -25.76
CA GLU A 33 1.30 7.90 -24.78
C GLU A 33 1.39 7.10 -23.47
N VAL A 34 1.49 7.80 -22.35
CA VAL A 34 1.43 7.22 -21.01
C VAL A 34 0.31 7.86 -20.20
N GLY A 35 -0.72 7.07 -19.88
CA GLY A 35 -1.73 7.41 -18.91
C GLY A 35 -1.22 7.13 -17.50
N TRP A 36 -0.98 8.20 -16.73
CA TRP A 36 -0.39 8.15 -15.41
C TRP A 36 -1.46 8.23 -14.29
N PRO A 37 -1.54 7.26 -13.36
CA PRO A 37 -2.56 7.23 -12.31
C PRO A 37 -2.30 8.32 -11.25
N PHE A 38 -2.85 9.52 -11.49
CA PHE A 38 -2.44 10.75 -10.82
C PHE A 38 -3.25 11.03 -9.56
N SER A 39 -4.58 11.03 -9.64
CA SER A 39 -5.48 11.35 -8.53
C SER A 39 -6.76 10.55 -8.57
N ALA A 40 -7.41 10.38 -7.42
CA ALA A 40 -8.71 9.73 -7.32
C ALA A 40 -9.58 10.40 -6.25
N ARG A 41 -10.66 11.06 -6.68
CA ARG A 41 -11.54 11.87 -5.82
C ARG A 41 -10.74 12.99 -5.13
N ASP A 42 -10.01 13.77 -5.92
CA ASP A 42 -9.19 14.90 -5.45
C ASP A 42 -8.01 14.53 -4.51
N GLU A 43 -7.73 13.25 -4.31
CA GLU A 43 -6.57 12.77 -3.55
C GLU A 43 -5.48 12.24 -4.50
N PHE A 44 -4.26 12.75 -4.38
CA PHE A 44 -3.12 12.29 -5.18
C PHE A 44 -2.77 10.82 -4.90
N LEU A 45 -2.26 10.13 -5.92
CA LEU A 45 -1.81 8.73 -5.85
C LEU A 45 -0.32 8.65 -6.15
N LEU A 46 0.08 8.68 -7.43
CA LEU A 46 1.48 8.80 -7.85
C LEU A 46 1.76 10.22 -8.32
N TYR A 47 2.58 10.93 -7.56
CA TYR A 47 2.90 12.33 -7.80
C TYR A 47 4.24 12.48 -8.52
N ILE A 48 4.23 13.04 -9.74
CA ILE A 48 5.42 13.18 -10.58
C ILE A 48 6.22 14.41 -10.16
N PHE A 49 7.54 14.25 -10.03
CA PHE A 49 8.49 15.34 -9.77
C PHE A 49 9.38 15.66 -10.97
N HIS A 50 9.79 14.63 -11.73
CA HIS A 50 10.72 14.82 -12.83
C HIS A 50 10.54 13.77 -13.92
N ILE A 51 10.78 14.16 -15.17
CA ILE A 51 10.75 13.29 -16.35
C ILE A 51 12.09 13.41 -17.06
N GLN A 52 12.68 12.27 -17.41
CA GLN A 52 13.91 12.17 -18.16
C GLN A 52 13.68 11.38 -19.44
N THR A 53 14.30 11.84 -20.52
CA THR A 53 14.24 11.21 -21.83
C THR A 53 15.65 10.88 -22.29
N LEU A 54 15.83 9.69 -22.86
CA LEU A 54 17.09 9.27 -23.47
C LEU A 54 16.85 8.68 -24.86
N GLY A 55 17.59 9.17 -25.84
CA GLY A 55 17.35 8.88 -27.25
C GLY A 55 16.52 9.98 -27.94
N PRO A 56 15.99 9.72 -29.14
CA PRO A 56 15.36 10.73 -29.98
C PRO A 56 13.89 10.97 -29.61
N LEU A 57 13.56 11.14 -28.33
CA LEU A 57 12.18 11.38 -27.87
C LEU A 57 12.05 12.71 -27.12
N ARG A 58 10.89 13.35 -27.26
CA ARG A 58 10.50 14.58 -26.55
C ARG A 58 9.10 14.42 -26.01
N CYS A 59 8.92 14.69 -24.72
CA CYS A 59 7.67 14.47 -24.01
C CYS A 59 7.05 15.78 -23.52
N GLN A 60 5.73 15.82 -23.51
CA GLN A 60 4.91 16.87 -22.92
C GLN A 60 3.87 16.22 -21.99
N THR A 61 3.44 16.98 -20.98
CA THR A 61 2.47 16.50 -20.00
C THR A 61 1.21 17.36 -20.01
N SER A 62 0.06 16.74 -19.76
CA SER A 62 -1.20 17.43 -19.56
C SER A 62 -2.02 16.74 -18.47
N PRO A 63 -2.31 17.40 -17.33
CA PRO A 63 -1.80 18.72 -16.90
C PRO A 63 -0.29 18.73 -16.60
N ASP A 64 0.26 19.90 -16.26
CA ASP A 64 1.67 20.05 -15.89
C ASP A 64 2.03 19.24 -14.64
N ILE A 65 3.29 18.79 -14.57
CA ILE A 65 3.82 18.07 -13.41
C ILE A 65 4.00 19.01 -12.22
N ASN A 66 4.03 18.43 -11.02
CA ASN A 66 4.21 19.14 -9.76
C ASN A 66 3.27 20.35 -9.54
N PRO A 67 1.93 20.21 -9.67
CA PRO A 67 1.01 21.34 -9.53
C PRO A 67 0.97 21.98 -8.13
N GLN A 68 1.49 21.30 -7.10
CA GLN A 68 1.59 21.81 -5.73
C GLN A 68 2.91 22.57 -5.47
N ASP A 69 3.77 22.72 -6.49
CA ASP A 69 5.07 23.39 -6.38
C ASP A 69 5.92 22.89 -5.20
N ILE A 70 5.87 21.57 -4.96
CA ILE A 70 6.62 20.93 -3.88
C ILE A 70 8.09 20.95 -4.27
N LYS A 71 8.97 21.35 -3.34
CA LYS A 71 10.40 21.43 -3.61
C LYS A 71 10.94 20.03 -3.95
N PRO A 72 11.41 19.81 -5.19
CA PRO A 72 11.99 18.53 -5.58
C PRO A 72 13.27 18.28 -4.79
N ALA A 73 13.58 17.01 -4.53
CA ALA A 73 14.91 16.64 -4.08
C ALA A 73 15.92 17.05 -5.16
N ALA A 74 17.13 17.45 -4.77
CA ALA A 74 18.19 17.72 -5.74
C ALA A 74 18.32 16.51 -6.67
N SER A 75 18.23 16.73 -7.99
CA SER A 75 18.39 15.63 -8.93
C SER A 75 19.82 15.10 -8.79
N PRO A 76 20.02 13.79 -8.57
CA PRO A 76 21.32 13.22 -8.84
C PRO A 76 21.62 13.46 -10.32
N GLU A 77 22.79 13.99 -10.68
CA GLU A 77 23.13 14.29 -12.08
C GLU A 77 22.78 13.10 -13.00
N ASP A 78 21.92 13.37 -13.99
CA ASP A 78 21.00 12.39 -14.59
C ASP A 78 21.49 11.72 -15.89
N THR A 79 22.74 11.92 -16.28
CA THR A 79 23.30 11.31 -17.49
C THR A 79 23.93 9.93 -17.30
N PRO A 80 24.64 9.57 -16.21
CA PRO A 80 25.37 8.31 -16.15
C PRO A 80 24.47 7.09 -15.93
N GLU A 81 23.43 7.16 -15.08
CA GLU A 81 22.58 6.00 -14.80
C GLU A 81 21.70 5.62 -16.00
N LEU A 82 21.03 6.59 -16.62
CA LEU A 82 20.15 6.32 -17.76
C LEU A 82 20.95 5.93 -19.02
N SER A 83 22.12 6.54 -19.23
CA SER A 83 23.00 6.11 -20.33
C SER A 83 23.62 4.73 -20.09
N ALA A 84 23.85 4.32 -18.83
CA ALA A 84 24.23 2.95 -18.49
C ALA A 84 23.11 1.95 -18.82
N PHE A 85 21.84 2.32 -18.66
CA PHE A 85 20.71 1.47 -19.10
C PHE A 85 20.77 1.14 -20.60
N LEU A 86 21.05 2.13 -21.47
CA LEU A 86 21.17 1.89 -22.93
C LEU A 86 22.48 1.22 -23.35
N ARG A 87 23.60 1.47 -22.67
CA ARG A 87 24.90 0.87 -23.04
C ARG A 87 25.01 -0.60 -22.61
N ASN A 88 24.29 -1.00 -21.56
CA ASN A 88 24.29 -2.37 -21.04
C ASN A 88 23.09 -3.19 -21.52
N SER A 89 22.49 -2.91 -22.69
CA SER A 89 21.32 -3.62 -23.27
C SER A 89 21.53 -5.12 -23.61
N THR A 90 22.22 -5.83 -22.73
CA THR A 90 22.03 -7.23 -22.37
C THR A 90 21.35 -7.35 -20.99
N ILE A 91 20.53 -6.37 -20.56
CA ILE A 91 19.74 -6.50 -19.34
C ILE A 91 18.52 -7.37 -19.66
N PRO A 92 18.43 -8.64 -19.22
CA PRO A 92 17.15 -9.35 -19.25
C PRO A 92 16.16 -8.48 -18.47
N HIS A 93 14.93 -8.25 -18.97
CA HIS A 93 13.89 -7.46 -18.30
C HIS A 93 13.70 -7.89 -16.84
N LEU A 94 14.53 -7.37 -15.95
CA LEU A 94 14.62 -7.80 -14.57
C LEU A 94 13.78 -6.82 -13.79
N VAL A 95 12.54 -7.20 -13.51
CA VAL A 95 11.75 -6.52 -12.48
C VAL A 95 12.53 -6.68 -11.18
N LYS A 96 13.30 -5.66 -10.79
CA LYS A 96 14.03 -5.64 -9.52
C LYS A 96 13.03 -5.42 -8.39
N LYS A 97 12.33 -6.48 -8.04
CA LYS A 97 11.46 -6.54 -6.87
C LYS A 97 12.38 -6.45 -5.66
N ARG A 98 12.16 -5.51 -4.73
CA ARG A 98 12.68 -5.72 -3.38
C ARG A 98 11.92 -6.93 -2.85
N ASP A 99 12.64 -8.00 -2.52
CA ASP A 99 12.08 -9.12 -1.79
C ASP A 99 11.70 -8.64 -0.39
N VAL A 100 10.49 -8.12 -0.29
CA VAL A 100 9.79 -8.02 0.98
C VAL A 100 9.34 -9.43 1.31
N PRO A 101 9.66 -9.98 2.50
CA PRO A 101 9.23 -11.32 2.90
C PRO A 101 7.74 -11.48 2.59
N GLY A 102 7.43 -12.48 1.76
CA GLY A 102 6.09 -12.72 1.25
C GLY A 102 5.12 -12.91 2.41
N VAL A 103 4.40 -11.85 2.75
CA VAL A 103 3.23 -11.94 3.62
C VAL A 103 2.23 -12.81 2.89
N GLN A 104 2.10 -14.06 3.32
CA GLN A 104 0.98 -14.91 2.93
C GLN A 104 -0.28 -14.22 3.43
N LEU A 105 -0.92 -13.48 2.53
CA LEU A 105 -2.16 -12.77 2.78
C LEU A 105 -3.27 -13.80 2.93
N HIS A 106 -3.38 -14.39 4.13
CA HIS A 106 -4.57 -15.14 4.48
C HIS A 106 -5.74 -14.14 4.54
N ARG A 107 -6.75 -14.44 3.72
CA ARG A 107 -8.02 -13.74 3.50
C ARG A 107 -7.98 -12.74 2.34
N GLN A 108 -8.45 -13.24 1.21
CA GLN A 108 -8.71 -12.58 -0.07
C GLN A 108 -9.52 -11.29 0.10
N SER A 109 -8.86 -10.15 0.34
CA SER A 109 -9.41 -8.87 -0.13
C SER A 109 -9.02 -8.73 -1.61
N PRO A 110 -9.96 -8.48 -2.52
CA PRO A 110 -9.63 -8.25 -3.91
C PRO A 110 -8.78 -6.98 -4.01
N THR A 111 -7.56 -7.08 -4.54
CA THR A 111 -6.70 -5.93 -4.78
C THR A 111 -7.43 -4.91 -5.64
N LYS A 112 -7.63 -3.71 -5.13
CA LYS A 112 -8.33 -2.66 -5.87
C LYS A 112 -7.38 -2.08 -6.92
N ILE A 113 -7.72 -2.25 -8.20
CA ILE A 113 -6.93 -1.74 -9.32
C ILE A 113 -7.40 -0.31 -9.62
N LEU A 114 -6.46 0.65 -9.60
CA LEU A 114 -6.70 2.04 -9.97
C LEU A 114 -5.93 2.32 -11.27
N ASN A 115 -6.64 2.72 -12.32
CA ASN A 115 -6.12 2.93 -13.67
C ASN A 115 -6.86 4.09 -14.36
N CYS A 116 -6.39 4.52 -15.52
CA CYS A 116 -7.00 5.67 -16.21
C CYS A 116 -8.43 5.49 -16.71
N THR A 117 -9.03 4.31 -16.54
CA THR A 117 -10.46 4.12 -16.84
C THR A 117 -11.35 4.40 -15.63
N ASN A 118 -10.81 4.44 -14.41
CA ASN A 118 -11.59 4.60 -13.18
C ASN A 118 -11.13 5.74 -12.25
N ILE A 119 -10.03 6.42 -12.60
CA ILE A 119 -9.48 7.55 -11.85
C ILE A 119 -9.00 8.64 -12.81
N GLU A 120 -8.58 9.78 -12.26
CA GLU A 120 -8.02 10.89 -13.01
C GLU A 120 -6.55 10.60 -13.35
N CYS A 121 -6.24 10.76 -14.63
CA CYS A 121 -4.89 10.53 -15.12
C CYS A 121 -4.26 11.80 -15.67
N LEU A 122 -2.96 11.92 -15.41
CA LEU A 122 -2.07 12.83 -16.12
C LEU A 122 -1.59 12.12 -17.39
N GLN A 123 -1.69 12.79 -18.53
CA GLN A 123 -1.24 12.25 -19.81
C GLN A 123 0.18 12.71 -20.10
N ILE A 124 1.06 11.78 -20.45
CA ILE A 124 2.41 12.06 -20.92
C ILE A 124 2.48 11.64 -22.39
N SER A 125 2.54 12.62 -23.28
CA SER A 125 2.61 12.41 -24.73
C SER A 125 4.04 12.65 -25.20
N CYS A 126 4.66 11.63 -25.79
CA CYS A 126 6.02 11.65 -26.27
C CYS A 126 6.07 11.46 -27.78
N VAL A 127 6.69 12.41 -28.48
CA VAL A 127 7.05 12.27 -29.89
C VAL A 127 8.41 11.61 -29.96
N VAL A 128 8.45 10.40 -30.48
CA VAL A 128 9.68 9.65 -30.74
C VAL A 128 10.04 9.82 -32.21
N GLY A 129 11.24 10.32 -32.46
CA GLY A 129 11.80 10.52 -33.78
C GLY A 129 12.33 9.23 -34.39
N ARG A 130 13.34 9.38 -35.25
CA ARG A 130 13.89 8.27 -36.04
C ARG A 130 14.57 7.23 -35.16
N LEU A 131 14.13 5.97 -35.27
CA LEU A 131 14.76 4.81 -34.64
C LEU A 131 15.13 3.78 -35.71
N GLU A 132 16.42 3.49 -35.81
CA GLU A 132 16.93 2.38 -36.64
C GLU A 132 16.65 1.02 -36.00
N GLY A 133 16.91 -0.06 -36.74
CA GLY A 133 16.78 -1.41 -36.20
C GLY A 133 17.76 -1.62 -35.05
N GLY A 134 17.24 -2.03 -33.89
CA GLY A 134 18.02 -2.21 -32.67
C GLY A 134 18.18 -0.95 -31.80
N GLU A 135 17.69 0.21 -32.23
CA GLU A 135 17.69 1.41 -31.40
C GLU A 135 16.46 1.49 -30.47
N SER A 136 16.58 2.24 -29.38
CA SER A 136 15.47 2.51 -28.46
C SER A 136 15.44 3.96 -27.98
N GLY A 137 14.23 4.41 -27.64
CA GLY A 137 13.96 5.63 -26.89
C GLY A 137 13.43 5.28 -25.51
N VAL A 138 13.92 5.96 -24.47
CA VAL A 138 13.60 5.65 -23.08
C VAL A 138 13.02 6.87 -22.37
N LEU A 139 11.90 6.68 -21.70
CA LEU A 139 11.24 7.63 -20.82
C LEU A 139 11.34 7.14 -19.37
N LYS A 140 12.02 7.90 -18.50
CA LYS A 140 12.07 7.65 -17.05
C LYS A 140 11.21 8.69 -16.34
N VAL A 141 10.22 8.21 -15.59
CA VAL A 141 9.32 9.04 -14.78
C VAL A 141 9.67 8.85 -13.31
N ARG A 142 10.11 9.93 -12.66
CA ARG A 142 10.42 9.97 -11.23
C ARG A 142 9.20 10.50 -10.47
N SER A 143 8.66 9.67 -9.58
CA SER A 143 7.46 9.98 -8.82
C SER A 143 7.57 9.57 -7.36
N ARG A 144 6.62 10.05 -6.54
CA ARG A 144 6.45 9.64 -5.15
C ARG A 144 5.04 9.09 -4.97
N LEU A 145 4.93 8.01 -4.20
CA LEU A 145 3.62 7.57 -3.72
C LEU A 145 3.13 8.55 -2.66
N TRP A 146 1.93 9.10 -2.85
CA TRP A 146 1.33 10.03 -1.90
C TRP A 146 0.87 9.28 -0.65
N ALA A 147 1.74 9.16 0.34
CA ALA A 147 1.55 8.27 1.49
C ALA A 147 0.26 8.59 2.25
N HIS A 148 -0.08 9.86 2.37
CA HIS A 148 -1.27 10.34 3.07
C HIS A 148 -2.59 9.70 2.57
N THR A 149 -2.75 9.57 1.25
CA THR A 149 -3.97 9.00 0.63
C THR A 149 -4.17 7.54 1.01
N PHE A 150 -3.08 6.78 1.06
CA PHE A 150 -3.15 5.37 1.41
C PHE A 150 -3.24 5.18 2.93
N LEU A 151 -2.53 5.97 3.73
CA LEU A 151 -2.55 5.90 5.20
C LEU A 151 -3.93 6.16 5.81
N GLN A 152 -4.75 6.98 5.18
CA GLN A 152 -6.11 7.27 5.66
C GLN A 152 -7.13 6.20 5.29
N ARG A 153 -6.88 5.46 4.21
CA ARG A 153 -7.77 4.41 3.74
C ARG A 153 -7.40 3.12 4.48
N LYS A 154 -8.41 2.34 4.91
CA LYS A 154 -8.23 1.01 5.55
C LYS A 154 -7.16 0.22 4.79
N ASN A 155 -6.39 -0.63 5.49
CA ASN A 155 -5.20 -1.38 5.02
C ASN A 155 -5.44 -2.36 3.83
N ASP A 156 -6.23 -1.97 2.85
CA ASP A 156 -6.56 -2.70 1.65
C ASP A 156 -5.38 -2.61 0.67
N PRO A 157 -5.05 -3.72 -0.02
CA PRO A 157 -4.04 -3.69 -1.06
C PRO A 157 -4.55 -2.97 -2.31
N TYR A 158 -3.73 -2.06 -2.85
CA TYR A 158 -4.02 -1.33 -4.09
C TYR A 158 -3.01 -1.70 -5.17
N ALA A 159 -3.44 -1.68 -6.43
CA ALA A 159 -2.57 -1.76 -7.58
C ALA A 159 -2.78 -0.53 -8.47
N LEU A 160 -1.77 0.34 -8.53
CA LEU A 160 -1.77 1.53 -9.39
C LEU A 160 -1.25 1.11 -10.76
N ALA A 161 -2.07 1.25 -11.80
CA ALA A 161 -1.73 0.80 -13.14
C ALA A 161 -1.57 2.01 -14.08
N SER A 162 -0.34 2.23 -14.54
CA SER A 162 -0.06 3.14 -15.66
C SER A 162 -0.31 2.42 -16.98
N MET A 163 -1.00 3.08 -17.91
CA MET A 163 -1.30 2.53 -19.23
C MET A 163 -0.38 3.17 -20.24
N VAL A 164 0.23 2.37 -21.09
CA VAL A 164 1.20 2.82 -22.10
C VAL A 164 0.71 2.34 -23.45
N SER A 165 0.75 3.21 -24.45
CA SER A 165 0.48 2.84 -25.83
C SER A 165 1.44 3.54 -26.77
N PHE A 166 1.77 2.89 -27.87
CA PHE A 166 2.54 3.50 -28.93
C PHE A 166 1.88 3.27 -30.29
N GLU A 167 2.07 4.22 -31.19
CA GLU A 167 1.59 4.13 -32.56
C GLU A 167 2.62 4.75 -33.51
N VAL A 168 3.15 3.95 -34.43
CA VAL A 168 4.05 4.43 -35.48
C VAL A 168 3.21 5.21 -36.49
N LYS A 169 3.54 6.48 -36.71
CA LYS A 169 2.84 7.38 -37.65
C LYS A 169 3.48 7.40 -39.02
N LYS A 170 4.80 7.18 -39.10
CA LYS A 170 5.54 7.29 -40.36
C LYS A 170 6.78 6.41 -40.39
N MET A 171 7.07 5.88 -41.57
CA MET A 171 8.32 5.24 -41.92
C MET A 171 9.00 5.97 -43.09
N PRO A 172 10.33 5.92 -43.22
CA PRO A 172 11.07 6.67 -44.25
C PRO A 172 10.97 6.08 -45.66
N TYR A 173 10.22 4.99 -45.85
CA TYR A 173 10.08 4.29 -47.13
C TYR A 173 8.87 4.81 -47.91
N LYS A 174 9.00 4.88 -49.24
CA LYS A 174 7.90 5.30 -50.14
C LYS A 174 6.73 4.31 -50.08
N ASP A 175 7.04 3.03 -50.08
CA ASP A 175 6.06 1.95 -49.95
C ASP A 175 5.82 1.68 -48.47
N GLN A 176 4.70 2.17 -47.97
CA GLN A 176 4.27 1.92 -46.59
C GLN A 176 3.45 0.63 -46.53
N PRO A 177 3.54 -0.14 -45.42
CA PRO A 177 2.65 -1.27 -45.20
C PRO A 177 1.21 -0.78 -45.03
N ALA A 178 0.26 -1.68 -45.29
CA ALA A 178 -1.16 -1.38 -45.12
C ALA A 178 -1.53 -1.01 -43.67
N LYS A 179 -0.77 -1.50 -42.69
CA LYS A 179 -0.94 -1.18 -41.27
C LYS A 179 0.42 -0.89 -40.64
N LEU A 180 0.52 0.25 -39.95
CA LEU A 180 1.70 0.62 -39.18
C LEU A 180 1.71 -0.08 -37.81
N PRO A 181 2.90 -0.34 -37.22
CA PRO A 181 2.99 -0.95 -35.90
C PRO A 181 2.34 -0.11 -34.80
N GLU A 182 1.60 -0.78 -33.92
CA GLU A 182 0.96 -0.19 -32.73
C GLU A 182 0.97 -1.22 -31.60
N GLY A 183 0.85 -0.77 -30.35
CA GLY A 183 0.76 -1.66 -29.21
C GLY A 183 0.42 -0.95 -27.91
N SER A 184 0.04 -1.71 -26.89
CA SER A 184 -0.23 -1.18 -25.55
C SER A 184 0.15 -2.17 -24.45
N ILE A 185 0.49 -1.65 -23.28
CA ILE A 185 0.86 -2.41 -22.08
C ILE A 185 0.45 -1.64 -20.83
N ALA A 186 0.21 -2.34 -19.72
CA ALA A 186 -0.03 -1.73 -18.41
C ALA A 186 1.05 -2.12 -17.40
N ILE A 187 1.68 -1.14 -16.77
CA ILE A 187 2.66 -1.34 -15.68
C ILE A 187 1.96 -1.14 -14.35
N LYS A 188 2.07 -2.13 -13.45
CA LYS A 188 1.39 -2.16 -12.15
C LYS A 188 2.37 -1.93 -10.99
N THR A 189 2.02 -1.00 -10.11
CA THR A 189 2.72 -0.72 -8.87
C THR A 189 1.83 -1.13 -7.69
N SER A 190 2.26 -2.16 -6.96
CA SER A 190 1.52 -2.70 -5.82
C SER A 190 1.81 -1.91 -4.56
N VAL A 191 0.76 -1.39 -3.93
CA VAL A 191 0.80 -0.72 -2.62
C VAL A 191 0.25 -1.70 -1.60
N ILE A 192 1.14 -2.23 -0.77
CA ILE A 192 0.81 -3.18 0.29
C ILE A 192 1.28 -2.61 1.63
N TRP A 193 0.45 -2.82 2.65
CA TRP A 193 0.82 -2.49 4.02
C TRP A 193 1.79 -3.54 4.52
N ALA A 194 2.96 -3.10 4.97
CA ALA A 194 3.83 -3.92 5.79
C ALA A 194 3.25 -3.97 7.20
N THR A 195 2.08 -4.58 7.38
CA THR A 195 1.68 -5.00 8.72
C THR A 195 2.65 -6.10 9.10
N PRO A 196 3.48 -5.96 10.15
CA PRO A 196 4.03 -7.14 10.77
C PRO A 196 2.80 -7.95 11.17
N ASN A 197 2.65 -9.15 10.61
CA ASN A 197 1.65 -10.11 11.07
C ASN A 197 2.09 -10.61 12.46
N VAL A 198 2.22 -9.70 13.42
CA VAL A 198 2.17 -10.02 14.84
C VAL A 198 0.70 -10.12 15.18
N SER A 199 0.06 -11.16 14.64
CA SER A 199 -1.08 -11.75 15.29
C SER A 199 -0.56 -12.25 16.63
N PHE A 200 -0.49 -11.38 17.63
CA PHE A 200 -0.39 -11.78 19.03
C PHE A 200 -1.73 -12.43 19.38
N SER A 201 -1.99 -13.59 18.81
CA SER A 201 -3.04 -14.47 19.28
C SER A 201 -2.52 -14.99 20.60
N VAL A 202 -2.81 -14.25 21.68
CA VAL A 202 -2.48 -14.68 23.04
C VAL A 202 -3.08 -16.07 23.21
N PRO A 203 -2.25 -17.11 23.38
CA PRO A 203 -2.78 -18.46 23.45
C PRO A 203 -3.74 -18.59 24.63
N LEU A 204 -4.87 -19.28 24.43
CA LEU A 204 -5.89 -19.44 25.48
C LEU A 204 -5.31 -20.03 26.77
N TRP A 205 -4.28 -20.87 26.68
CA TRP A 205 -3.59 -21.43 27.86
C TRP A 205 -2.92 -20.36 28.73
N VAL A 206 -2.39 -19.28 28.13
CA VAL A 206 -1.80 -18.14 28.88
C VAL A 206 -2.87 -17.39 29.66
N ILE A 207 -4.05 -17.23 29.07
CA ILE A 207 -5.21 -16.61 29.73
C ILE A 207 -5.67 -17.48 30.91
N ILE A 208 -5.79 -18.80 30.69
CA ILE A 208 -6.15 -19.76 31.74
C ILE A 208 -5.14 -19.73 32.88
N LEU A 209 -3.83 -19.73 32.56
CA LEU A 209 -2.77 -19.69 33.57
C LEU A 209 -2.82 -18.41 34.40
N ALA A 210 -3.06 -17.26 33.76
CA ALA A 210 -3.21 -15.98 34.46
C ALA A 210 -4.41 -15.97 35.42
N ILE A 211 -5.55 -16.57 35.02
CA ILE A 211 -6.73 -16.71 35.88
C ILE A 211 -6.42 -17.62 37.08
N LEU A 212 -5.79 -18.77 36.86
CA LEU A 212 -5.42 -19.70 37.93
C LEU A 212 -4.48 -19.04 38.95
N LEU A 213 -3.47 -18.31 38.47
CA LEU A 213 -2.53 -17.60 39.33
C LEU A 213 -3.21 -16.45 40.10
N GLY A 214 -4.11 -15.73 39.44
CA GLY A 214 -4.93 -14.68 40.07
C GLY A 214 -5.84 -15.23 41.18
N LEU A 215 -6.51 -16.36 40.94
CA LEU A 215 -7.36 -17.03 41.93
C LEU A 215 -6.54 -17.56 43.11
N LEU A 216 -5.35 -18.10 42.86
CA LEU A 216 -4.45 -18.57 43.90
C LEU A 216 -4.03 -17.42 44.83
N VAL A 217 -3.61 -16.29 44.27
CA VAL A 217 -3.24 -15.10 45.04
C VAL A 217 -4.44 -14.57 45.83
N LEU A 218 -5.62 -14.52 45.20
CA LEU A 218 -6.85 -14.10 45.86
C LEU A 218 -7.18 -14.99 47.07
N ALA A 219 -7.06 -16.31 46.93
CA ALA A 219 -7.29 -17.26 48.02
C ALA A 219 -6.29 -17.09 49.18
N ILE A 220 -5.01 -16.83 48.88
CA ILE A 220 -4.01 -16.55 49.91
C ILE A 220 -4.35 -15.25 50.67
N LEU A 221 -4.76 -14.21 49.95
CA LEU A 221 -5.16 -12.93 50.56
C LEU A 221 -6.39 -13.07 51.45
N THR A 222 -7.41 -13.82 51.03
CA THR A 222 -8.60 -14.06 51.87
C THR A 222 -8.25 -14.86 53.12
N LEU A 223 -7.38 -15.87 53.02
CA LEU A 223 -6.88 -16.63 54.18
C LEU A 223 -6.04 -15.75 55.13
N ALA A 224 -5.19 -14.89 54.59
CA ALA A 224 -4.40 -13.95 55.39
C ALA A 224 -5.32 -12.95 56.11
N LEU A 225 -6.28 -12.35 55.40
CA LEU A 225 -7.27 -11.44 56.00
C LEU A 225 -8.16 -12.15 57.04
N TRP A 226 -8.50 -13.41 56.81
CA TRP A 226 -9.23 -14.23 57.78
C TRP A 226 -8.38 -14.51 59.03
N LYS A 227 -7.12 -14.90 58.87
CA LYS A 227 -6.19 -15.12 60.00
C LYS A 227 -5.81 -13.84 60.73
N CYS A 228 -5.80 -12.69 60.05
CA CYS A 228 -5.62 -11.38 60.65
C CYS A 228 -6.92 -10.82 61.28
N GLY A 229 -8.01 -11.59 61.33
CA GLY A 229 -9.22 -11.24 62.07
C GLY A 229 -10.14 -10.22 61.38
N PHE A 230 -9.95 -9.94 60.09
CA PHE A 230 -10.76 -8.95 59.38
C PHE A 230 -12.22 -9.39 59.16
N PHE A 231 -12.46 -10.71 59.08
CA PHE A 231 -13.81 -11.28 58.94
C PHE A 231 -14.48 -11.66 60.27
N ASP A 232 -13.77 -11.58 61.39
CA ASP A 232 -14.36 -11.70 62.74
C ASP A 232 -14.94 -10.35 63.15
N ARG A 233 -16.11 -10.02 62.59
CA ARG A 233 -16.97 -9.01 63.21
C ARG A 233 -17.82 -9.68 64.28
N ALA A 234 -17.65 -9.20 65.51
CA ALA A 234 -18.53 -9.47 66.64
C ALA A 234 -20.00 -9.25 66.24
N ARG A 235 -20.85 -10.28 66.44
CA ARG A 235 -22.29 -10.07 66.48
C ARG A 235 -22.59 -9.24 67.74
N PRO A 236 -23.44 -8.20 67.68
CA PRO A 236 -23.97 -7.60 68.91
C PRO A 236 -24.70 -8.69 69.71
N PRO A 237 -24.58 -8.70 71.05
CA PRO A 237 -25.11 -9.77 71.88
C PRO A 237 -26.63 -9.83 71.77
N GLN A 238 -27.14 -11.03 71.50
CA GLN A 238 -28.55 -11.37 71.68
C GLN A 238 -28.63 -12.00 73.07
N ASP A 239 -29.19 -11.26 74.03
CA ASP A 239 -29.42 -11.77 75.38
C ASP A 239 -30.44 -12.92 75.32
N ASP A 240 -29.99 -14.08 75.80
CA ASP A 240 -30.81 -15.26 76.05
C ASP A 240 -31.72 -15.02 77.26
N MET A 241 -33.00 -15.41 77.19
CA MET A 241 -33.61 -16.18 78.28
C MET A 241 -34.94 -16.84 77.85
N ALA A 242 -34.94 -18.16 78.01
CA ALA A 242 -36.02 -19.06 78.39
C ALA A 242 -37.46 -18.74 77.96
N ASP A 243 -38.09 -19.68 77.24
CA ASP A 243 -39.14 -20.45 77.89
C ASP A 243 -39.36 -21.81 77.24
N ARG A 244 -39.44 -22.81 78.12
CA ARG A 244 -39.76 -24.19 77.82
C ARG A 244 -41.11 -24.47 78.49
N GLU A 245 -42.20 -24.32 77.74
CA GLU A 245 -43.52 -24.86 78.11
C GLU A 245 -44.01 -25.73 76.94
N GLN A 246 -43.85 -27.04 77.07
CA GLN A 246 -44.87 -28.02 77.47
C GLN A 246 -45.82 -28.43 76.33
N LEU A 247 -45.87 -29.75 76.13
CA LEU A 247 -46.80 -30.44 75.24
C LEU A 247 -48.25 -30.26 75.74
N THR A 248 -49.13 -29.81 74.85
CA THR A 248 -50.51 -30.33 74.80
C THR A 248 -50.98 -30.42 73.35
N SER A 249 -51.22 -31.67 72.95
CA SER A 249 -52.14 -32.04 71.87
C SER A 249 -53.54 -31.50 72.19
N ASP A 250 -54.20 -30.81 71.28
CA ASP A 250 -55.36 -31.31 70.50
C ASP A 250 -56.16 -30.15 69.84
N LYS A 251 -56.45 -30.34 68.54
CA LYS A 251 -57.67 -30.00 67.77
C LYS A 251 -58.19 -28.56 67.45
N THR A 252 -58.21 -28.33 66.12
CA THR A 252 -59.30 -27.76 65.24
C THR A 252 -59.49 -26.24 65.07
N PRO A 253 -60.14 -25.77 63.97
CA PRO A 253 -59.66 -24.69 63.09
C PRO A 253 -60.61 -23.47 63.03
N GLU A 254 -60.36 -22.56 62.07
CA GLU A 254 -61.26 -21.48 61.60
C GLU A 254 -61.39 -20.27 62.56
N ALA A 255 -61.49 -19.02 62.13
CA ALA A 255 -61.71 -18.37 60.84
C ALA A 255 -61.02 -16.99 60.84
#